data_AF-A0A942E2U2-F1
#
_entry.id   AF-A0A942E2U2-F1
#
_cell.length_a   1.000
_cell.length_b   1.000
_cell.length_c   1.000
_cell.angle_alpha   90.00
_cell.angle_beta   90.00
_cell.angle_gamma   90.00
#
_symmetry.space_group_name_H-M   'P 1'
#
loop_
_entity.id
_entity.type
_entity.pdbx_description
1 polymer ?
#
loop_
_entity_poly.entity_id
_entity_poly.type
_entity_poly.pdbx_seq_one_letter_code
_entity_poly.pdbx_strand_id
1 'polypeptide(L)'
;MDKRDLSGLFRERLRLLLQRAEANRSAFAASIGIDRSALSQMLSETSTRLPRAETLLAIAAEHKVSLDWLLGLSQDEGLTGEIRESLEIEEAPGGFDQTLLAKWHAEAAGTKVRYVPAGIPDLLRTEALISYEASIGGRSRETQAGETQYRIEYNRRPETDMEVCMPRHTLEVFAKGLGIWSDFPKKARREQLDHMAALLDELYPALRLFLYDGRQRYSIPYTIFGPYRAAIYVGDMYLVLNATATIQALTRHFDSLIRAAVVNPHESAAFAASLGKELK
;
A
#
# COMPACT_ATOMS: atom_id res chain seq x y z
N MET A 1 23.11 -20.56 8.41
CA MET A 1 21.85 -21.23 8.78
C MET A 1 22.15 -22.73 8.87
N ASP A 2 21.96 -23.34 10.04
CA ASP A 2 22.22 -24.78 10.22
C ASP A 2 21.13 -25.60 9.50
N LYS A 3 21.49 -26.77 8.94
CA LYS A 3 20.54 -27.69 8.26
C LYS A 3 19.42 -28.15 9.20
N ARG A 4 19.69 -28.16 10.51
CA ARG A 4 18.72 -28.54 11.55
C ARG A 4 17.64 -27.46 11.75
N ASP A 5 18.01 -26.19 11.65
CA ASP A 5 17.08 -25.05 11.77
C ASP A 5 16.12 -25.00 10.57
N LEU A 6 16.64 -25.24 9.37
CA LEU A 6 15.88 -25.26 8.11
C LEU A 6 14.77 -26.32 8.10
N SER A 7 15.08 -27.53 8.58
CA SER A 7 14.11 -28.63 8.68
C SER A 7 13.09 -28.39 9.79
N GLY A 8 13.48 -27.68 10.87
CA GLY A 8 12.57 -27.23 11.90
C GLY A 8 11.49 -26.28 11.37
N LEU A 9 11.94 -25.20 10.72
CA LEU A 9 11.05 -24.15 10.21
C LEU A 9 10.14 -24.64 9.07
N PHE A 10 10.66 -25.51 8.18
CA PHE A 10 9.83 -26.17 7.17
C PHE A 10 8.67 -26.96 7.80
N ARG A 11 8.92 -27.72 8.87
CA ARG A 11 7.89 -28.52 9.56
C ARG A 11 6.84 -27.65 10.22
N GLU A 12 7.25 -26.55 10.82
CA GLU A 12 6.34 -25.58 11.42
C GLU A 12 5.40 -24.99 10.36
N ARG A 13 5.97 -24.51 9.25
CA ARG A 13 5.20 -23.94 8.13
C ARG A 13 4.29 -24.97 7.46
N LEU A 14 4.74 -26.22 7.33
CA LEU A 14 3.91 -27.31 6.84
C LEU A 14 2.72 -27.62 7.77
N ARG A 15 2.90 -27.53 9.10
CA ARG A 15 1.79 -27.67 10.07
C ARG A 15 0.78 -26.54 9.96
N LEU A 16 1.24 -25.31 9.72
CA LEU A 16 0.35 -24.18 9.46
C LEU A 16 -0.51 -24.41 8.21
N LEU A 17 0.09 -24.88 7.12
CA LEU A 17 -0.66 -25.21 5.89
C LEU A 17 -1.69 -26.32 6.12
N LEU A 18 -1.33 -27.34 6.89
CA LEU A 18 -2.24 -28.43 7.26
C LEU A 18 -3.42 -27.96 8.10
N GLN A 19 -3.20 -27.05 9.05
CA GLN A 19 -4.27 -26.46 9.86
C GLN A 19 -5.20 -25.60 8.99
N ARG A 20 -4.62 -24.77 8.10
CA ARG A 20 -5.38 -23.88 7.19
C ARG A 20 -6.23 -24.66 6.18
N ALA A 21 -5.77 -25.82 5.73
CA ALA A 21 -6.50 -26.61 4.75
C ALA A 21 -7.77 -27.28 5.31
N GLU A 22 -7.99 -27.28 6.64
CA GLU A 22 -9.08 -27.98 7.34
C GLU A 22 -9.28 -29.46 6.93
N ALA A 23 -8.27 -30.04 6.27
CA ALA A 23 -8.32 -31.35 5.67
C ALA A 23 -7.65 -32.39 6.56
N ASN A 24 -8.14 -33.63 6.50
CA ASN A 24 -7.44 -34.73 7.16
C ASN A 24 -6.09 -35.01 6.47
N ARG A 25 -5.13 -35.60 7.20
CA ARG A 25 -3.76 -35.85 6.70
C ARG A 25 -3.71 -36.69 5.41
N SER A 26 -4.71 -37.54 5.16
CA SER A 26 -4.77 -38.34 3.93
C SER A 26 -5.16 -37.48 2.73
N ALA A 27 -6.14 -36.59 2.90
CA ALA A 27 -6.60 -35.67 1.87
C ALA A 27 -5.50 -34.65 1.49
N PHE A 28 -4.80 -34.10 2.49
CA PHE A 28 -3.66 -33.22 2.27
C PHE A 28 -2.50 -33.92 1.53
N ALA A 29 -2.18 -35.17 1.89
CA ALA A 29 -1.14 -35.93 1.20
C ALA A 29 -1.51 -36.16 -0.28
N ALA A 30 -2.78 -36.50 -0.54
CA ALA A 30 -3.28 -36.72 -1.88
C ALA A 30 -3.24 -35.44 -2.74
N SER A 31 -3.57 -34.27 -2.19
CA SER A 31 -3.57 -33.00 -2.95
C SER A 31 -2.18 -32.59 -3.44
N ILE A 32 -1.13 -32.95 -2.70
CA ILE A 32 0.27 -32.69 -3.09
C ILE A 32 0.96 -33.90 -3.75
N GLY A 33 0.20 -34.96 -4.07
CA GLY A 33 0.68 -36.12 -4.82
C GLY A 33 1.61 -37.07 -4.04
N ILE A 34 1.51 -37.13 -2.71
CA ILE A 34 2.30 -38.03 -1.86
C ILE A 34 1.41 -38.96 -1.03
N ASP A 35 2.01 -40.01 -0.45
CA ASP A 35 1.30 -40.89 0.46
C ASP A 35 1.23 -40.33 1.91
N ARG A 36 0.26 -40.82 2.68
CA ARG A 36 0.03 -40.39 4.08
C ARG A 36 1.23 -40.66 4.99
N SER A 37 1.98 -41.74 4.73
CA SER A 37 3.17 -42.10 5.50
C SER A 37 4.32 -41.12 5.26
N ALA A 38 4.52 -40.67 4.02
CA ALA A 38 5.51 -39.69 3.62
C ALA A 38 5.23 -38.34 4.28
N LEU A 39 3.97 -37.88 4.26
CA LEU A 39 3.56 -36.68 4.98
C LEU A 39 3.82 -36.80 6.49
N SER A 40 3.52 -37.96 7.09
CA SER A 40 3.73 -38.20 8.52
C SER A 40 5.22 -38.23 8.89
N GLN A 41 6.07 -38.79 8.02
CA GLN A 41 7.52 -38.75 8.18
C GLN A 41 8.08 -37.33 8.07
N MET A 42 7.55 -36.51 7.15
CA MET A 42 7.95 -35.11 6.99
C MET A 42 7.63 -34.28 8.24
N LEU A 43 6.50 -34.54 8.90
CA LEU A 43 6.08 -33.86 10.13
C LEU A 43 6.79 -34.37 11.41
N SER A 44 7.54 -35.47 11.31
CA SER A 44 8.23 -36.08 12.46
C SER A 44 9.36 -35.20 12.98
N GLU A 45 9.47 -35.10 14.30
CA GLU A 45 10.53 -34.35 14.99
C GLU A 45 11.94 -34.93 14.75
N THR A 46 12.01 -36.21 14.42
CA THR A 46 13.26 -36.93 14.12
C THR A 46 13.74 -36.78 12.68
N SER A 47 12.91 -36.23 11.77
CA SER A 47 13.31 -36.01 10.38
C SER A 47 14.16 -34.75 10.24
N THR A 48 15.38 -34.93 9.72
CA THR A 48 16.32 -33.85 9.39
C THR A 48 16.50 -33.67 7.88
N ARG A 49 15.71 -34.39 7.08
CA ARG A 49 15.79 -34.37 5.62
C ARG A 49 14.59 -33.63 5.05
N LEU A 50 14.89 -32.65 4.20
CA LEU A 50 13.88 -31.99 3.37
C LEU A 50 13.34 -32.97 2.32
N PRO A 51 12.07 -32.83 1.93
CA PRO A 51 11.50 -33.59 0.83
C PRO A 51 12.15 -33.21 -0.51
N ARG A 52 11.86 -33.99 -1.56
CA ARG A 52 12.36 -33.72 -2.91
C ARG A 52 11.83 -32.39 -3.43
N ALA A 53 12.58 -31.77 -4.35
CA ALA A 53 12.19 -30.49 -4.97
C ALA A 53 10.79 -30.55 -5.60
N GLU A 54 10.43 -31.66 -6.23
CA GLU A 54 9.10 -31.90 -6.80
C GLU A 54 7.98 -31.77 -5.76
N THR A 55 8.16 -32.36 -4.58
CA THR A 55 7.19 -32.27 -3.47
C THR A 55 7.11 -30.86 -2.89
N LEU A 56 8.26 -30.16 -2.77
CA LEU A 56 8.26 -28.77 -2.33
C LEU A 56 7.51 -27.85 -3.29
N LEU A 57 7.72 -28.05 -4.59
CA LEU A 57 7.01 -27.31 -5.65
C LEU A 57 5.50 -27.64 -5.64
N ALA A 58 5.12 -28.90 -5.41
CA ALA A 58 3.73 -29.30 -5.29
C ALA A 58 3.04 -28.63 -4.10
N ILE A 59 3.68 -28.62 -2.92
CA ILE A 59 3.16 -27.93 -1.72
C ILE A 59 3.00 -26.43 -1.98
N ALA A 60 4.03 -25.81 -2.57
CA ALA A 60 4.02 -24.39 -2.89
C ALA A 60 2.89 -24.02 -3.87
N ALA A 61 2.72 -24.79 -4.94
CA ALA A 61 1.72 -24.54 -5.97
C ALA A 61 0.27 -24.76 -5.49
N GLU A 62 0.05 -25.82 -4.71
CA GLU A 62 -1.27 -26.19 -4.18
C GLU A 62 -1.74 -25.19 -3.14
N HIS A 63 -0.86 -24.81 -2.21
CA HIS A 63 -1.20 -23.91 -1.10
C HIS A 63 -0.90 -22.43 -1.38
N LYS A 64 -0.57 -22.09 -2.63
CA LYS A 64 -0.28 -20.73 -3.10
C LYS A 64 0.81 -20.02 -2.28
N VAL A 65 1.81 -20.78 -1.83
CA VAL A 65 2.93 -20.25 -1.05
C VAL A 65 4.22 -20.14 -1.85
N SER A 66 5.10 -19.21 -1.46
CA SER A 66 6.42 -19.12 -2.07
C SER A 66 7.33 -20.26 -1.56
N LEU A 67 8.23 -20.77 -2.41
CA LEU A 67 9.20 -21.78 -2.00
C LEU A 67 10.18 -21.21 -0.97
N ASP A 68 10.54 -19.93 -1.10
CA ASP A 68 11.40 -19.21 -0.17
C ASP A 68 10.77 -19.14 1.23
N TRP A 69 9.46 -18.93 1.32
CA TRP A 69 8.75 -19.08 2.57
C TRP A 69 8.62 -20.54 3.00
N LEU A 70 8.33 -21.48 2.11
CA LEU A 70 8.26 -22.87 2.57
C LEU A 70 9.59 -23.34 3.20
N LEU A 71 10.71 -22.80 2.72
CA LEU A 71 12.06 -23.16 3.16
C LEU A 71 12.69 -22.20 4.18
N GLY A 72 12.00 -21.21 4.73
CA GLY A 72 12.61 -20.36 5.76
C GLY A 72 13.50 -19.22 5.25
N LEU A 73 13.62 -19.06 3.93
CA LEU A 73 14.38 -17.99 3.28
C LEU A 73 13.61 -16.66 3.26
N SER A 74 12.29 -16.71 3.32
CA SER A 74 11.39 -15.55 3.40
C SER A 74 10.36 -15.70 4.52
N GLN A 75 9.84 -14.60 5.06
CA GLN A 75 8.67 -14.59 5.93
C GLN A 75 7.36 -14.31 5.15
N ASP A 76 7.43 -14.15 3.82
CA ASP A 76 6.30 -13.88 2.93
C ASP A 76 5.60 -15.15 2.43
N GLU A 77 4.42 -15.44 2.98
CA GLU A 77 3.64 -16.65 2.74
C GLU A 77 3.27 -16.89 1.28
N GLY A 78 3.15 -15.89 0.39
CA GLY A 78 2.48 -16.09 -0.90
C GLY A 78 3.15 -15.44 -2.11
N LEU A 79 3.04 -16.12 -3.25
CA LEU A 79 3.08 -15.50 -4.58
C LEU A 79 1.67 -14.99 -4.90
N THR A 80 1.57 -13.76 -5.42
CA THR A 80 0.37 -13.02 -5.88
C THR A 80 -0.29 -12.11 -4.87
N GLY A 81 -0.57 -10.88 -5.32
CA GLY A 81 -1.19 -9.85 -4.50
C GLY A 81 -2.60 -10.25 -4.08
N GLU A 82 -2.99 -9.77 -2.91
CA GLU A 82 -4.31 -9.95 -2.35
C GLU A 82 -5.22 -8.81 -2.81
N ILE A 83 -6.42 -9.13 -3.30
CA ILE A 83 -7.46 -8.13 -3.53
C ILE A 83 -8.24 -8.00 -2.24
N ARG A 84 -8.31 -6.78 -1.69
CA ARG A 84 -9.05 -6.46 -0.47
C ARG A 84 -10.01 -5.32 -0.75
N GLU A 85 -11.22 -5.37 -0.22
CA GLU A 85 -12.16 -4.26 -0.35
C GLU A 85 -11.60 -3.01 0.34
N SER A 86 -11.83 -1.83 -0.24
CA SER A 86 -11.36 -0.57 0.35
C SER A 86 -11.91 -0.39 1.77
N LEU A 87 -13.16 -0.80 2.00
CA LEU A 87 -13.78 -0.79 3.32
C LEU A 87 -12.99 -1.61 4.34
N GLU A 88 -12.53 -2.82 3.99
CA GLU A 88 -11.75 -3.67 4.91
C GLU A 88 -10.36 -3.11 5.22
N ILE A 89 -9.82 -2.25 4.36
CA ILE A 89 -8.51 -1.60 4.56
C ILE A 89 -8.65 -0.30 5.35
N GLU A 90 -9.70 0.45 5.04
CA GLU A 90 -9.98 1.79 5.55
C GLU A 90 -10.79 1.76 6.85
N GLU A 91 -11.51 0.67 7.14
CA GLU A 91 -12.25 0.44 8.40
C GLU A 91 -11.62 -0.72 9.20
N ALA A 92 -11.64 -0.63 10.53
CA ALA A 92 -11.23 -1.72 11.39
C ALA A 92 -12.40 -2.73 11.52
N PRO A 93 -12.28 -3.97 11.01
CA PRO A 93 -13.34 -4.95 11.19
C PRO A 93 -13.42 -5.32 12.67
N GLY A 94 -14.49 -4.88 13.35
CA GLY A 94 -14.83 -5.35 14.69
C GLY A 94 -14.31 -4.55 15.90
N GLY A 95 -14.04 -3.24 15.76
CA GLY A 95 -13.82 -2.37 16.91
C GLY A 95 -12.47 -2.55 17.64
N PHE A 96 -11.44 -3.02 16.94
CA PHE A 96 -10.05 -2.95 17.40
C PHE A 96 -9.35 -1.72 16.82
N ASP A 97 -8.55 -1.07 17.67
CA ASP A 97 -8.14 0.34 17.68
C ASP A 97 -7.39 0.93 16.45
N GLN A 98 -7.12 0.19 15.36
CA GLN A 98 -6.36 0.73 14.21
C GLN A 98 -6.75 0.08 12.86
N THR A 99 -6.87 0.89 11.80
CA THR A 99 -7.13 0.45 10.42
C THR A 99 -5.92 -0.32 9.83
N LEU A 100 -6.12 -1.12 8.78
CA LEU A 100 -4.99 -1.81 8.13
C LEU A 100 -3.99 -0.84 7.52
N LEU A 101 -4.49 0.28 6.97
CA LEU A 101 -3.63 1.34 6.45
C LEU A 101 -2.74 1.94 7.55
N ALA A 102 -3.30 2.19 8.74
CA ALA A 102 -2.58 2.64 9.92
C ALA A 102 -1.47 1.66 10.33
N LYS A 103 -1.80 0.37 10.34
CA LYS A 103 -0.84 -0.68 10.63
C LYS A 103 0.32 -0.70 9.62
N TRP A 104 0.04 -0.59 8.32
CA TRP A 104 1.09 -0.57 7.29
C TRP A 104 1.99 0.66 7.39
N HIS A 105 1.43 1.81 7.74
CA HIS A 105 2.18 3.02 8.03
C HIS A 105 3.09 2.87 9.25
N ALA A 106 2.64 2.18 10.29
CA ALA A 106 3.44 1.89 11.47
C ALA A 106 4.55 0.86 11.17
N GLU A 107 4.27 -0.18 10.39
CA GLU A 107 5.26 -1.17 9.95
C GLU A 107 6.35 -0.56 9.06
N ALA A 108 5.99 0.47 8.28
CA ALA A 108 6.91 1.22 7.44
C ALA A 108 7.68 2.31 8.18
N ALA A 109 7.49 2.50 9.49
CA ALA A 109 8.21 3.51 10.27
C ALA A 109 9.74 3.32 10.14
N GLY A 110 10.46 4.44 9.97
CA GLY A 110 11.90 4.42 9.68
C GLY A 110 12.25 4.05 8.23
N THR A 111 11.27 3.80 7.38
CA THR A 111 11.45 3.64 5.92
C THR A 111 10.69 4.70 5.16
N LYS A 112 11.06 4.90 3.90
CA LYS A 112 10.40 5.89 3.04
C LYS A 112 9.10 5.34 2.46
N VAL A 113 8.02 6.10 2.63
CA VAL A 113 6.72 5.85 1.98
C VAL A 113 6.65 6.60 0.65
N ARG A 114 6.27 5.92 -0.43
CA ARG A 114 6.10 6.54 -1.75
C ARG A 114 4.64 6.46 -2.18
N TYR A 115 4.06 7.57 -2.59
CA TYR A 115 2.62 7.67 -2.83
C TYR A 115 2.29 8.36 -4.15
N VAL A 116 1.43 7.73 -4.95
CA VAL A 116 0.79 8.32 -6.12
C VAL A 116 -0.71 8.40 -5.83
N PRO A 117 -1.27 9.60 -5.59
CA PRO A 117 -2.68 9.77 -5.28
C PRO A 117 -3.55 9.67 -6.54
N ALA A 118 -4.84 9.37 -6.35
CA ALA A 118 -5.86 9.46 -7.39
C ALA A 118 -6.33 10.91 -7.66
N GLY A 119 -6.14 11.79 -6.68
CA GLY A 119 -6.54 13.20 -6.72
C GLY A 119 -5.58 14.08 -5.93
N ILE A 120 -6.09 15.11 -5.25
CA ILE A 120 -5.29 15.86 -4.28
C ILE A 120 -4.93 14.92 -3.12
N PRO A 121 -3.67 14.86 -2.65
CA PRO A 121 -3.30 14.06 -1.50
C PRO A 121 -4.21 14.39 -0.31
N ASP A 122 -4.81 13.36 0.26
CA ASP A 122 -5.61 13.39 1.48
C ASP A 122 -5.00 14.24 2.59
N LEU A 123 -3.70 14.09 2.84
CA LEU A 123 -2.96 14.84 3.87
C LEU A 123 -2.88 16.36 3.63
N LEU A 124 -3.17 16.81 2.41
CA LEU A 124 -3.13 18.22 2.02
C LEU A 124 -4.54 18.83 1.90
N ARG A 125 -5.61 18.08 2.20
CA ARG A 125 -6.99 18.55 2.02
C ARG A 125 -7.50 19.31 3.24
N THR A 126 -8.29 20.33 2.96
CA THR A 126 -9.12 21.04 3.93
C THR A 126 -10.40 20.27 4.22
N GLU A 127 -10.98 20.49 5.39
CA GLU A 127 -12.27 19.92 5.77
C GLU A 127 -13.38 20.20 4.76
N ALA A 128 -13.37 21.41 4.17
CA ALA A 128 -14.34 21.81 3.15
C ALA A 128 -14.26 20.93 1.89
N LEU A 129 -13.04 20.59 1.44
CA LEU A 129 -12.84 19.72 0.29
C LEU A 129 -13.23 18.28 0.62
N ILE A 130 -12.84 17.78 1.80
CA ILE A 130 -13.22 16.44 2.28
C ILE A 130 -14.74 16.29 2.27
N SER A 131 -15.44 17.23 2.91
CA SER A 131 -16.91 17.27 2.97
C SER A 131 -17.56 17.35 1.59
N TYR A 132 -16.96 18.09 0.66
CA TYR A 132 -17.47 18.20 -0.71
C TYR A 132 -17.34 16.88 -1.48
N GLU A 133 -16.16 16.25 -1.47
CA GLU A 133 -15.94 14.97 -2.15
C GLU A 133 -16.79 13.84 -1.55
N ALA A 134 -17.06 13.88 -0.24
CA ALA A 134 -18.01 13.00 0.45
C ALA A 134 -19.39 13.01 -0.20
N SER A 135 -19.87 14.21 -0.54
CA SER A 135 -21.24 14.42 -1.02
C SER A 135 -21.47 13.92 -2.45
N ILE A 136 -20.42 13.80 -3.25
CA ILE A 136 -20.48 13.37 -4.66
C ILE A 136 -20.45 11.83 -4.76
N GLY A 137 -19.69 11.18 -3.89
CA GLY A 137 -19.33 9.77 -4.05
C GLY A 137 -20.38 8.74 -3.63
N GLY A 138 -21.50 9.15 -3.02
CA GLY A 138 -22.49 8.21 -2.48
C GLY A 138 -21.94 7.21 -1.45
N ARG A 139 -20.70 7.41 -0.96
CA ARG A 139 -20.05 6.63 0.11
C ARG A 139 -20.47 7.20 1.47
N SER A 140 -20.67 6.34 2.47
CA SER A 140 -21.15 6.77 3.81
C SER A 140 -20.18 7.76 4.45
N ARG A 141 -20.72 8.80 5.12
CA ARG A 141 -19.97 9.78 5.93
C ARG A 141 -19.05 9.14 6.98
N GLU A 142 -19.30 7.89 7.34
CA GLU A 142 -18.55 7.13 8.34
C GLU A 142 -17.19 6.64 7.83
N THR A 143 -17.09 6.26 6.54
CA THR A 143 -15.86 5.78 5.92
C THR A 143 -14.80 6.90 5.81
N GLN A 144 -15.24 8.15 5.67
CA GLN A 144 -14.35 9.33 5.64
C GLN A 144 -13.99 9.88 7.03
N ALA A 145 -14.84 9.68 8.05
CA ALA A 145 -14.55 10.15 9.41
C ALA A 145 -13.37 9.39 10.05
N GLY A 146 -13.18 8.11 9.71
CA GLY A 146 -11.99 7.33 10.09
C GLY A 146 -10.70 7.81 9.41
N GLU A 147 -10.80 8.43 8.23
CA GLU A 147 -9.66 8.99 7.49
C GLU A 147 -9.10 10.25 8.15
N THR A 148 -9.96 11.13 8.66
CA THR A 148 -9.57 12.47 9.14
C THR A 148 -8.71 12.44 10.41
N GLN A 149 -8.98 11.52 11.35
CA GLN A 149 -8.37 11.56 12.68
C GLN A 149 -6.98 10.90 12.74
N TYR A 150 -6.75 9.82 11.98
CA TYR A 150 -5.44 9.15 11.93
C TYR A 150 -4.42 9.91 11.06
N ARG A 151 -4.87 10.58 9.99
CA ARG A 151 -3.99 11.22 8.99
C ARG A 151 -3.37 12.54 9.49
N ILE A 152 -4.04 13.26 10.41
CA ILE A 152 -3.47 14.47 11.04
C ILE A 152 -2.41 14.11 12.09
N GLU A 153 -2.56 13.01 12.81
CA GLU A 153 -1.59 12.56 13.82
C GLU A 153 -0.36 11.86 13.22
N TYR A 154 -0.50 11.12 12.12
CA TYR A 154 0.64 10.44 11.48
C TYR A 154 1.64 11.45 10.85
N ASN A 155 1.15 12.47 10.15
CA ASN A 155 2.01 13.44 9.46
C ASN A 155 2.74 14.43 10.41
N ARG A 156 2.34 14.48 11.69
CA ARG A 156 3.07 15.25 12.72
C ARG A 156 4.14 14.41 13.43
N ARG A 157 4.32 13.13 13.07
CA ARG A 157 5.34 12.28 13.68
C ARG A 157 6.71 12.57 13.04
N PRO A 158 7.76 12.83 13.86
CA PRO A 158 9.12 13.12 13.38
C PRO A 158 9.76 12.05 12.48
N GLU A 159 9.16 10.86 12.44
CA GLU A 159 9.72 9.65 11.84
C GLU A 159 9.21 9.37 10.41
N THR A 160 8.45 10.32 9.85
CA THR A 160 7.84 10.20 8.52
C THR A 160 8.75 10.77 7.42
N ASP A 161 9.10 9.93 6.44
CA ASP A 161 9.77 10.34 5.19
C ASP A 161 8.87 9.91 4.02
N MET A 162 8.19 10.87 3.41
CA MET A 162 7.15 10.63 2.41
C MET A 162 7.43 11.37 1.11
N GLU A 163 7.43 10.61 0.01
CA GLU A 163 7.50 11.16 -1.34
C GLU A 163 6.16 10.96 -2.04
N VAL A 164 5.66 12.03 -2.66
CA VAL A 164 4.39 12.04 -3.37
C VAL A 164 4.64 12.47 -4.81
N CYS A 165 4.11 11.72 -5.78
CA CYS A 165 4.17 12.08 -7.19
C CYS A 165 2.76 12.20 -7.76
N MET A 166 2.41 13.35 -8.36
CA MET A 166 1.13 13.52 -9.03
C MET A 166 1.23 14.41 -10.27
N PRO A 167 0.27 14.35 -11.22
CA PRO A 167 0.27 15.27 -12.36
C PRO A 167 0.04 16.71 -11.90
N ARG A 168 0.82 17.68 -12.41
CA ARG A 168 0.57 19.12 -12.14
C ARG A 168 -0.83 19.55 -12.55
N HIS A 169 -1.35 18.94 -13.61
CA HIS A 169 -2.68 19.21 -14.17
C HIS A 169 -3.80 18.99 -13.16
N THR A 170 -3.64 18.09 -12.19
CA THR A 170 -4.64 17.88 -11.13
C THR A 170 -4.88 19.17 -10.35
N LEU A 171 -3.83 19.91 -9.99
CA LEU A 171 -3.94 21.19 -9.30
C LEU A 171 -4.45 22.31 -10.22
N GLU A 172 -4.07 22.29 -11.50
CA GLU A 172 -4.55 23.29 -12.48
C GLU A 172 -6.05 23.15 -12.78
N VAL A 173 -6.52 21.90 -12.93
CA VAL A 173 -7.94 21.56 -13.10
C VAL A 173 -8.71 21.91 -11.84
N PHE A 174 -8.16 21.58 -10.67
CA PHE A 174 -8.74 21.97 -9.38
C PHE A 174 -8.88 23.48 -9.24
N ALA A 175 -7.82 24.24 -9.52
CA ALA A 175 -7.83 25.70 -9.45
C ALA A 175 -8.95 26.26 -10.34
N LYS A 176 -9.08 25.77 -11.58
CA LYS A 176 -10.15 26.19 -12.50
C LYS A 176 -11.55 25.72 -12.08
N GLY A 177 -11.66 24.73 -11.19
CA GLY A 177 -12.94 24.17 -10.74
C GLY A 177 -13.60 23.39 -11.87
N LEU A 178 -12.81 22.55 -12.53
CA LEU A 178 -13.27 21.70 -13.62
C LEU A 178 -13.38 20.25 -13.14
N GLY A 179 -14.11 19.42 -13.89
CA GLY A 179 -14.31 18.00 -13.56
C GLY A 179 -15.17 17.83 -12.30
N ILE A 180 -14.73 16.97 -11.39
CA ILE A 180 -15.46 16.67 -10.14
C ILE A 180 -15.58 17.86 -9.19
N TRP A 181 -14.87 18.97 -9.44
CA TRP A 181 -14.88 20.18 -8.62
C TRP A 181 -15.66 21.34 -9.26
N SER A 182 -16.54 21.07 -10.24
CA SER A 182 -17.38 22.07 -10.91
C SER A 182 -18.21 22.91 -9.96
N ASP A 183 -18.75 22.27 -8.93
CA ASP A 183 -19.62 22.92 -7.94
C ASP A 183 -18.88 23.31 -6.67
N PHE A 184 -17.55 23.13 -6.63
CA PHE A 184 -16.76 23.52 -5.46
C PHE A 184 -16.48 25.04 -5.50
N PRO A 185 -16.90 25.81 -4.48
CA PRO A 185 -16.83 27.27 -4.51
C PRO A 185 -15.41 27.78 -4.75
N LYS A 186 -15.28 28.83 -5.57
CA LYS A 186 -13.99 29.47 -5.88
C LYS A 186 -13.21 29.88 -4.62
N LYS A 187 -13.92 30.40 -3.62
CA LYS A 187 -13.33 30.77 -2.32
C LYS A 187 -12.76 29.54 -1.58
N ALA A 188 -13.49 28.43 -1.56
CA ALA A 188 -13.03 27.20 -0.92
C ALA A 188 -11.84 26.56 -1.68
N ARG A 189 -11.81 26.64 -3.01
CA ARG A 189 -10.64 26.25 -3.82
C ARG A 189 -9.40 27.07 -3.49
N ARG A 190 -9.58 28.38 -3.31
CA ARG A 190 -8.50 29.28 -2.90
C ARG A 190 -7.95 28.88 -1.53
N GLU A 191 -8.82 28.71 -0.54
CA GLU A 191 -8.46 28.29 0.81
C GLU A 191 -7.75 26.92 0.81
N GLN A 192 -8.21 25.99 -0.01
CA GLN A 192 -7.56 24.68 -0.20
C GLN A 192 -6.12 24.80 -0.73
N LEU A 193 -5.89 25.65 -1.74
CA LEU A 193 -4.55 25.84 -2.31
C LEU A 193 -3.60 26.58 -1.36
N ASP A 194 -4.11 27.59 -0.66
CA ASP A 194 -3.35 28.34 0.34
C ASP A 194 -2.98 27.44 1.54
N HIS A 195 -3.90 26.57 1.99
CA HIS A 195 -3.66 25.56 3.01
C HIS A 195 -2.60 24.53 2.57
N MET A 196 -2.75 23.99 1.35
CA MET A 196 -1.80 23.04 0.78
C MET A 196 -0.40 23.65 0.66
N ALA A 197 -0.28 24.91 0.24
CA ALA A 197 1.00 25.61 0.15
C ALA A 197 1.68 25.74 1.52
N ALA A 198 0.92 26.11 2.55
CA ALA A 198 1.44 26.24 3.91
C ALA A 198 1.96 24.90 4.46
N LEU A 199 1.21 23.80 4.28
CA LEU A 199 1.63 22.47 4.73
C LEU A 199 2.85 21.95 3.97
N LEU A 200 2.93 22.19 2.66
CA LEU A 200 4.09 21.77 1.87
C LEU A 200 5.37 22.51 2.31
N ASP A 201 5.26 23.78 2.67
CA ASP A 201 6.39 24.57 3.19
C ASP A 201 6.79 24.11 4.61
N GLU A 202 5.81 23.88 5.49
CA GLU A 202 6.02 23.43 6.87
C GLU A 202 6.65 22.03 6.94
N LEU A 203 6.17 21.10 6.12
CA LEU A 203 6.54 19.67 6.19
C LEU A 203 7.78 19.34 5.34
N TYR A 204 8.32 20.28 4.56
CA TYR A 204 9.54 20.05 3.80
C TYR A 204 10.78 20.08 4.72
N PRO A 205 11.70 19.09 4.65
CA PRO A 205 11.86 18.06 3.62
C PRO A 205 11.30 16.68 3.98
N ALA A 206 10.53 16.53 5.05
CA ALA A 206 9.92 15.26 5.47
C ALA A 206 8.84 14.80 4.48
N LEU A 207 8.03 15.73 3.98
CA LEU A 207 7.10 15.53 2.88
C LEU A 207 7.64 16.16 1.60
N ARG A 208 7.71 15.38 0.52
CA ARG A 208 8.22 15.84 -0.79
C ARG A 208 7.19 15.60 -1.88
N LEU A 209 6.62 16.68 -2.41
CA LEU A 209 5.68 16.60 -3.53
C LEU A 209 6.38 16.91 -4.87
N PHE A 210 6.37 15.94 -5.77
CA PHE A 210 6.86 16.05 -7.14
C PHE A 210 5.66 16.17 -8.09
N LEU A 211 5.67 17.19 -8.95
CA LEU A 211 4.64 17.35 -9.97
C LEU A 211 5.21 17.08 -11.36
N TYR A 212 4.70 16.05 -12.04
CA TYR A 212 5.11 15.70 -13.39
C TYR A 212 4.10 16.17 -14.46
N ASP A 213 4.54 16.22 -15.71
CA ASP A 213 3.65 16.50 -16.84
C ASP A 213 2.85 15.23 -17.20
N GLY A 214 1.58 15.21 -16.80
CA GLY A 214 0.63 14.12 -17.05
C GLY A 214 0.36 13.81 -18.53
N ARG A 215 0.77 14.67 -19.48
CA ARG A 215 0.66 14.41 -20.92
C ARG A 215 1.82 13.53 -21.43
N GLN A 216 2.93 13.52 -20.70
CA GLN A 216 4.13 12.74 -21.04
C GLN A 216 4.22 11.44 -20.25
N ARG A 217 3.71 11.45 -19.00
CA ARG A 217 3.74 10.30 -18.09
C ARG A 217 2.36 10.07 -17.50
N TYR A 218 2.00 8.81 -17.36
CA TYR A 218 0.79 8.36 -16.70
C TYR A 218 1.15 7.38 -15.59
N SER A 219 0.41 7.43 -14.48
CA SER A 219 0.52 6.48 -13.39
C SER A 219 -0.86 6.16 -12.86
N ILE A 220 -1.05 4.90 -12.47
CA ILE A 220 -2.15 4.50 -11.60
C ILE A 220 -1.89 4.98 -10.16
N PRO A 221 -2.93 5.10 -9.31
CA PRO A 221 -2.74 5.44 -7.89
C PRO A 221 -2.24 4.23 -7.09
N TYR A 222 -1.20 4.43 -6.29
CA TYR A 222 -0.64 3.39 -5.43
C TYR A 222 0.22 3.97 -4.31
N THR A 223 0.42 3.18 -3.25
CA THR A 223 1.32 3.49 -2.13
C THR A 223 2.32 2.36 -1.95
N ILE A 224 3.61 2.68 -1.83
CA ILE A 224 4.69 1.74 -1.49
C ILE A 224 5.11 2.01 -0.05
N PHE A 225 4.99 0.99 0.79
CA PHE A 225 5.33 1.03 2.22
C PHE A 225 6.70 0.38 2.42
N GLY A 226 7.76 1.19 2.25
CA GLY A 226 9.13 0.73 2.37
C GLY A 226 9.44 -0.44 1.41
N PRO A 227 10.26 -1.43 1.83
CA PRO A 227 10.54 -2.62 1.04
C PRO A 227 9.48 -3.73 1.20
N TYR A 228 8.44 -3.51 2.01
CA TYR A 228 7.59 -4.58 2.52
C TYR A 228 6.37 -4.87 1.64
N ARG A 229 5.70 -3.82 1.15
CA ARG A 229 4.46 -3.96 0.38
C ARG A 229 4.16 -2.76 -0.49
N ALA A 230 3.30 -2.95 -1.48
CA ALA A 230 2.66 -1.89 -2.24
C ALA A 230 1.15 -2.12 -2.33
N ALA A 231 0.35 -1.08 -2.10
CA ALA A 231 -1.10 -1.11 -2.24
C ALA A 231 -1.49 -0.28 -3.48
N ILE A 232 -2.11 -0.92 -4.47
CA ILE A 232 -2.61 -0.26 -5.69
C ILE A 232 -4.11 -0.05 -5.52
N TYR A 233 -4.57 1.19 -5.70
CA TYR A 233 -6.00 1.50 -5.61
C TYR A 233 -6.68 1.19 -6.94
N VAL A 234 -7.74 0.37 -6.88
CA VAL A 234 -8.53 -0.09 -8.02
C VAL A 234 -10.01 0.23 -7.77
N GLY A 235 -10.31 1.50 -7.48
CA GLY A 235 -11.69 1.97 -7.33
C GLY A 235 -12.29 1.70 -5.94
N ASP A 236 -12.96 0.58 -5.74
CA ASP A 236 -13.57 0.19 -4.45
C ASP A 236 -12.79 -0.93 -3.74
N MET A 237 -11.62 -1.28 -4.28
CA MET A 237 -10.72 -2.28 -3.72
C MET A 237 -9.26 -1.83 -3.85
N TYR A 238 -8.38 -2.44 -3.05
CA TYR A 238 -6.94 -2.36 -3.24
C TYR A 238 -6.37 -3.73 -3.62
N LEU A 239 -5.43 -3.70 -4.56
CA LEU A 239 -4.54 -4.83 -4.82
C LEU A 239 -3.25 -4.63 -3.99
N VAL A 240 -3.06 -5.47 -2.99
CA VAL A 240 -1.91 -5.44 -2.06
C VAL A 240 -0.86 -6.44 -2.52
N LEU A 241 0.35 -5.95 -2.78
CA LEU A 241 1.47 -6.71 -3.35
C LEU A 241 2.63 -6.74 -2.37
N ASN A 242 3.08 -7.93 -1.97
CA ASN A 242 4.21 -8.09 -1.03
C ASN A 242 5.50 -8.60 -1.72
N ALA A 243 5.38 -9.08 -2.97
CA ALA A 243 6.50 -9.66 -3.69
C ALA A 243 7.61 -8.63 -3.94
N THR A 244 8.83 -8.91 -3.46
CA THR A 244 9.99 -8.00 -3.54
C THR A 244 10.28 -7.53 -4.96
N ALA A 245 10.23 -8.43 -5.96
CA ALA A 245 10.46 -8.07 -7.36
C ALA A 245 9.43 -7.04 -7.88
N THR A 246 8.17 -7.18 -7.46
CA THR A 246 7.08 -6.27 -7.80
C THR A 246 7.24 -4.93 -7.11
N ILE A 247 7.58 -4.92 -5.81
CA ILE A 247 7.86 -3.68 -5.05
C ILE A 247 9.02 -2.92 -5.67
N GLN A 248 10.09 -3.63 -6.07
CA GLN A 248 11.23 -3.01 -6.77
C GLN A 248 10.83 -2.46 -8.14
N ALA A 249 9.96 -3.14 -8.88
CA ALA A 249 9.45 -2.62 -10.16
C ALA A 249 8.62 -1.35 -9.97
N LEU A 250 7.72 -1.32 -8.98
CA LEU A 250 6.94 -0.14 -8.63
C LEU A 250 7.80 1.01 -8.10
N THR A 251 8.86 0.70 -7.34
CA THR A 251 9.84 1.71 -6.88
C THR A 251 10.57 2.32 -8.08
N ARG A 252 11.06 1.51 -9.03
CA ARG A 252 11.70 2.03 -10.25
C ARG A 252 10.74 2.87 -11.10
N HIS A 253 9.47 2.46 -11.16
CA HIS A 253 8.43 3.25 -11.82
C HIS A 253 8.25 4.61 -11.12
N PHE A 254 8.15 4.62 -9.79
CA PHE A 254 8.04 5.85 -9.00
C PHE A 254 9.25 6.77 -9.20
N ASP A 255 10.47 6.23 -9.20
CA ASP A 255 11.69 6.99 -9.46
C ASP A 255 11.68 7.61 -10.87
N SER A 256 11.05 6.96 -11.85
CA SER A 256 10.84 7.54 -13.18
C SER A 256 9.87 8.73 -13.16
N LEU A 257 8.88 8.75 -12.25
CA LEU A 257 7.99 9.90 -12.08
C LEU A 257 8.73 11.07 -11.44
N ILE A 258 9.58 10.82 -10.43
CA ILE A 258 10.48 11.82 -9.84
C ILE A 258 11.36 12.44 -10.92
N ARG A 259 12.01 11.62 -11.75
CA ARG A 259 12.88 12.10 -12.84
C ARG A 259 12.13 12.90 -13.91
N ALA A 260 10.83 12.68 -14.06
CA ALA A 260 9.97 13.39 -14.98
C ALA A 260 9.27 14.61 -14.34
N ALA A 261 9.54 14.89 -13.06
CA ALA A 261 8.98 16.04 -12.38
C ALA A 261 9.43 17.33 -13.05
N VAL A 262 8.47 18.22 -13.27
CA VAL A 262 8.67 19.58 -13.80
C VAL A 262 8.55 20.64 -12.70
N VAL A 263 7.94 20.29 -11.56
CA VAL A 263 7.98 21.06 -10.32
C VAL A 263 8.56 20.15 -9.24
N ASN A 264 9.69 20.58 -8.66
CA ASN A 264 10.38 19.83 -7.62
C ASN A 264 9.79 20.15 -6.23
N PRO A 265 10.10 19.35 -5.20
CA PRO A 265 9.52 19.52 -3.87
C PRO A 265 9.70 20.91 -3.26
N HIS A 266 10.88 21.51 -3.39
CA HIS A 266 11.16 22.87 -2.89
C HIS A 266 10.40 23.98 -3.63
N GLU A 267 9.79 23.68 -4.78
CA GLU A 267 9.01 24.61 -5.61
C GLU A 267 7.49 24.37 -5.45
N SER A 268 7.10 23.21 -4.90
CA SER A 268 5.72 22.73 -4.88
C SER A 268 4.78 23.64 -4.08
N ALA A 269 5.24 24.19 -2.95
CA ALA A 269 4.49 25.16 -2.15
C ALA A 269 4.22 26.45 -2.94
N ALA A 270 5.25 26.99 -3.60
CA ALA A 270 5.13 28.19 -4.43
C ALA A 270 4.19 27.98 -5.62
N PHE A 271 4.22 26.80 -6.24
CA PHE A 271 3.32 26.42 -7.33
C PHE A 271 1.85 26.35 -6.89
N ALA A 272 1.57 25.72 -5.74
CA ALA A 272 0.21 25.70 -5.18
C ALA A 272 -0.29 27.13 -4.88
N ALA A 273 0.56 27.96 -4.26
CA ALA A 273 0.23 29.35 -3.97
C ALA A 273 0.02 30.21 -5.22
N SER A 274 0.74 29.97 -6.32
CA SER A 274 0.55 30.71 -7.58
C SER A 274 -0.83 30.42 -8.19
N LEU A 275 -1.26 29.16 -8.17
CA LEU A 275 -2.60 28.78 -8.62
C LEU A 275 -3.69 29.41 -7.74
N GLY A 276 -3.47 29.47 -6.43
CA GLY A 276 -4.35 30.21 -5.52
C GLY A 276 -4.48 31.67 -5.95
N LYS A 277 -3.36 32.35 -6.22
CA LYS A 277 -3.30 33.76 -6.66
C LYS A 277 -4.07 34.05 -7.95
N GLU A 278 -4.20 33.09 -8.86
CA GLU A 278 -4.99 33.23 -10.10
C GLU A 278 -6.49 33.30 -9.82
N LEU A 279 -6.96 32.80 -8.68
CA LEU A 279 -8.36 32.83 -8.25
C LEU A 279 -8.77 34.15 -7.57
N LYS A 280 -8.18 35.29 -7.94
CA LYS A 280 -8.63 36.62 -7.51
C LYS A 280 -10.06 36.91 -7.97
#